data_AF-Q0JZ99-F1
#
_entry.id   AF-Q0JZ99-F1
#
_cell.length_a   1.000
_cell.length_b   1.000
_cell.length_c   1.000
_cell.angle_alpha   90.00
_cell.angle_beta   90.00
_cell.angle_gamma   90.00
#
_symmetry.space_group_name_H-M   'P 1'
#
loop_
_entity.id
_entity.type
_entity.pdbx_description
1 polymer ?
#
loop_
_entity_poly.entity_id
_entity_poly.type
_entity_poly.pdbx_seq_one_letter_code
_entity_poly.pdbx_strand_id
1 'polypeptide(L)'
;MRRALFTLLIALVASAWLAGCGGGPPADGIRAGINERLAQALPPGTVELAGLDRRGSQADTKAPAGETRRVVYFDAELKLLRDYDFGAWDSPGVAGLVSALGAGPRGITGITSGGNKAGDIIRAHGTALYRRDGERWVGVLPAGYRPAEAPTVATDAQRGPAAILDAMRKVIESVQKDASPAQRAVIEQELTTAHANIRARLARVNEGYAIAAGAEHGQYLRFAKALVDGARVRAMPLVTHGGEENLRLLRAGKVSVALAQGDAALEAYEGKGVFAADGPQASLRAIGSLYPEPVHVLVRDADPARSVSELRGKRIAVGERGSASRVTALRVLAAHGLTDKDFKAEEVGLGTGLVALRQKQVDAVIQVIGVPADSIRDALGEMPLRLLPLDERVITAMVGQKAGYFRATIAPGTYPGLHTPVRTIATAAILVTGPDLSDTEVAELTRLVYRHGRDFVARGSAQGAQIAVATAREGLMIPQHLAAAKALDALATPGIPPAKPGGTPAKPVATPAASGARAQ
;
A
#
# COMPACT_ATOMS: atom_id res chain seq x y z
N MET A 1 -74.98 45.39 2.02
CA MET A 1 -73.75 45.48 2.84
C MET A 1 -73.02 44.15 3.06
N ARG A 2 -73.70 43.00 3.25
CA ARG A 2 -73.02 41.70 3.49
C ARG A 2 -72.20 41.12 2.33
N ARG A 3 -72.57 41.36 1.06
CA ARG A 3 -71.79 40.87 -0.10
C ARG A 3 -70.49 41.65 -0.33
N ALA A 4 -70.50 42.97 -0.20
CA ALA A 4 -69.30 43.81 -0.33
C ALA A 4 -68.25 43.51 0.75
N LEU A 5 -68.70 43.23 1.98
CA LEU A 5 -67.80 42.84 3.08
C LEU A 5 -67.16 41.47 2.85
N PHE A 6 -67.88 40.53 2.22
CA PHE A 6 -67.36 39.19 1.91
C PHE A 6 -66.38 39.22 0.73
N THR A 7 -66.62 40.05 -0.28
CA THR A 7 -65.67 40.26 -1.39
C THR A 7 -64.41 40.99 -0.94
N LEU A 8 -64.52 41.95 -0.01
CA LEU A 8 -63.36 42.62 0.59
C LEU A 8 -62.55 41.66 1.46
N LEU A 9 -63.22 40.75 2.20
CA LEU A 9 -62.55 39.73 3.03
C LEU A 9 -61.86 38.66 2.18
N ILE A 10 -62.45 38.23 1.06
CA ILE A 10 -61.81 37.30 0.11
C ILE A 10 -60.67 37.99 -0.64
N ALA A 11 -60.79 39.28 -0.99
CA ALA A 11 -59.69 40.04 -1.59
C ALA A 11 -58.54 40.29 -0.60
N LEU A 12 -58.82 40.52 0.70
CA LEU A 12 -57.82 40.63 1.77
C LEU A 12 -57.15 39.29 2.11
N VAL A 13 -57.90 38.18 2.08
CA VAL A 13 -57.35 36.84 2.28
C VAL A 13 -56.55 36.38 1.04
N ALA A 14 -56.98 36.75 -0.18
CA ALA A 14 -56.22 36.48 -1.40
C ALA A 14 -54.94 37.35 -1.52
N SER A 15 -54.97 38.60 -1.05
CA SER A 15 -53.77 39.45 -0.99
C SER A 15 -52.84 39.08 0.19
N ALA A 16 -53.35 38.48 1.26
CA ALA A 16 -52.53 37.86 2.31
C ALA A 16 -51.89 36.53 1.87
N TRP A 17 -52.51 35.79 0.93
CA TRP A 17 -51.92 34.58 0.34
C TRP A 17 -50.92 34.89 -0.79
N LEU A 18 -51.02 36.05 -1.45
CA LEU A 18 -50.02 36.51 -2.42
C LEU A 18 -48.79 37.20 -1.77
N ALA A 19 -48.85 37.53 -0.48
CA ALA A 19 -47.71 38.09 0.27
C ALA A 19 -46.77 37.03 0.88
N GLY A 20 -47.02 35.74 0.63
CA GLY A 20 -46.18 34.63 1.12
C GLY A 20 -44.99 34.26 0.23
N CYS A 21 -44.93 34.76 -1.01
CA CYS A 21 -43.91 34.42 -2.00
C CYS A 21 -42.99 35.60 -2.30
N GLY A 22 -42.21 36.07 -1.32
CA GLY A 22 -41.27 37.16 -1.60
C GLY A 22 -40.38 37.49 -0.43
N GLY A 23 -39.20 36.89 -0.35
CA GLY A 23 -38.22 37.39 0.61
C GLY A 23 -36.86 36.74 0.54
N GLY A 24 -36.50 36.09 -0.55
CA GLY A 24 -35.14 35.62 -0.80
C GLY A 24 -34.66 36.10 -2.17
N PRO A 25 -33.38 35.93 -2.52
CA PRO A 25 -32.83 36.36 -3.81
C PRO A 25 -33.64 35.84 -5.00
N PRO A 26 -33.76 36.60 -6.11
CA PRO A 26 -34.33 36.10 -7.35
C PRO A 26 -33.48 34.97 -7.94
N ALA A 27 -34.05 34.17 -8.84
CA ALA A 27 -33.39 33.01 -9.44
C ALA A 27 -32.04 33.37 -10.09
N ASP A 28 -31.97 34.52 -10.78
CA ASP A 28 -30.74 35.00 -11.42
C ASP A 28 -29.64 35.32 -10.41
N GLY A 29 -30.00 35.87 -9.25
CA GLY A 29 -29.07 36.13 -8.16
C GLY A 29 -28.53 34.85 -7.53
N ILE A 30 -29.35 33.80 -7.48
CA ILE A 30 -28.93 32.47 -7.00
C ILE A 30 -27.95 31.83 -7.99
N ARG A 31 -28.27 31.90 -9.29
CA ARG A 31 -27.41 31.41 -10.38
C ARG A 31 -26.05 32.11 -10.39
N ALA A 32 -26.03 33.43 -10.30
CA ALA A 32 -24.78 34.21 -10.23
C ALA A 32 -23.91 33.80 -9.03
N GLY A 33 -24.51 33.68 -7.84
CA GLY A 33 -23.77 33.27 -6.64
C GLY A 33 -23.27 31.82 -6.68
N ILE A 34 -23.99 30.90 -7.33
CA ILE A 34 -23.50 29.53 -7.52
C ILE A 34 -22.34 29.50 -8.52
N ASN A 35 -22.45 30.23 -9.63
CA ASN A 35 -21.37 30.31 -10.63
C ASN A 35 -20.06 30.88 -10.03
N GLU A 36 -20.17 31.92 -9.21
CA GLU A 36 -19.01 32.49 -8.52
C GLU A 36 -18.35 31.46 -7.58
N ARG A 37 -19.15 30.74 -6.80
CA ARG A 37 -18.64 29.69 -5.91
C ARG A 37 -18.01 28.51 -6.67
N LEU A 38 -18.58 28.11 -7.80
CA LEU A 38 -18.01 27.07 -8.65
C LEU A 38 -16.69 27.50 -9.29
N ALA A 39 -16.58 28.75 -9.72
CA ALA A 39 -15.35 29.32 -10.27
C ALA A 39 -14.22 29.42 -9.22
N GLN A 40 -14.57 29.59 -7.95
CA GLN A 40 -13.62 29.57 -6.84
C GLN A 40 -13.23 28.13 -6.42
N ALA A 41 -14.16 27.19 -6.51
CA ALA A 41 -13.96 25.83 -6.00
C ALA A 41 -13.31 24.87 -6.99
N LEU A 42 -13.42 25.12 -8.30
CA LEU A 42 -12.92 24.25 -9.35
C LEU A 42 -12.06 25.04 -10.34
N PRO A 43 -11.09 24.39 -11.01
CA PRO A 43 -10.32 25.11 -12.01
C PRO A 43 -11.22 25.59 -13.17
N PRO A 44 -10.85 26.70 -13.85
CA PRO A 44 -11.65 27.25 -14.95
C PRO A 44 -11.97 26.22 -16.04
N GLY A 45 -13.21 26.25 -16.56
CA GLY A 45 -13.65 25.34 -17.61
C GLY A 45 -13.85 23.89 -17.15
N THR A 46 -14.06 23.63 -15.85
CA THR A 46 -14.35 22.28 -15.35
C THR A 46 -15.84 21.94 -15.47
N VAL A 47 -16.73 22.86 -15.06
CA VAL A 47 -18.19 22.65 -15.08
C VAL A 47 -18.94 23.89 -15.57
N GLU A 48 -20.13 23.67 -16.12
CA GLU A 48 -21.13 24.68 -16.45
C GLU A 48 -22.43 24.39 -15.69
N LEU A 49 -23.06 25.41 -15.10
CA LEU A 49 -24.37 25.28 -14.46
C LEU A 49 -25.49 25.23 -15.52
N ALA A 50 -25.79 24.02 -15.99
CA ALA A 50 -26.77 23.73 -17.03
C ALA A 50 -28.23 23.94 -16.53
N GLY A 51 -28.53 23.59 -15.28
CA GLY A 51 -29.87 23.66 -14.70
C GLY A 51 -29.87 24.22 -13.28
N LEU A 52 -30.89 25.00 -12.93
CA LEU A 52 -31.11 25.47 -11.56
C LEU A 52 -32.61 25.63 -11.30
N ASP A 53 -33.16 24.82 -10.39
CA ASP A 53 -34.53 24.94 -9.89
C ASP A 53 -34.53 25.38 -8.42
N ARG A 54 -35.27 26.44 -8.09
CA ARG A 54 -35.39 26.92 -6.71
C ARG A 54 -36.53 26.17 -6.02
N ARG A 55 -36.18 25.39 -5.00
CA ARG A 55 -37.14 24.58 -4.23
C ARG A 55 -37.83 25.33 -3.11
N GLY A 56 -37.21 26.38 -2.59
CA GLY A 56 -37.80 27.20 -1.54
C GLY A 56 -36.78 28.08 -0.81
N SER A 57 -37.22 28.74 0.24
CA SER A 57 -36.33 29.45 1.16
C SER A 57 -36.92 29.55 2.55
N GLN A 58 -36.10 29.49 3.58
CA GLN A 58 -36.48 29.71 4.97
C GLN A 58 -35.65 30.81 5.60
N ALA A 59 -36.16 31.42 6.68
CA ALA A 59 -35.36 32.31 7.51
C ALA A 59 -34.22 31.52 8.17
N ASP A 60 -33.04 32.12 8.24
CA ASP A 60 -31.92 31.56 9.00
C ASP A 60 -32.12 31.84 10.49
N THR A 61 -32.46 30.81 11.25
CA THR A 61 -32.67 30.91 12.70
C THR A 61 -31.38 31.21 13.47
N LYS A 62 -30.22 31.17 12.81
CA LYS A 62 -28.90 31.49 13.37
C LYS A 62 -28.40 32.87 12.93
N ALA A 63 -29.25 33.71 12.34
CA ALA A 63 -28.87 35.05 11.93
C ALA A 63 -28.40 35.88 13.15
N PRO A 64 -27.26 36.57 13.07
CA PRO A 64 -26.84 37.52 14.10
C PRO A 64 -27.91 38.60 14.33
N ALA A 65 -27.98 39.13 15.57
CA ALA A 65 -28.92 40.18 15.91
C ALA A 65 -28.74 41.40 14.98
N GLY A 66 -29.82 41.82 14.31
CA GLY A 66 -29.82 42.90 13.33
C GLY A 66 -29.63 42.47 11.87
N GLU A 67 -29.36 41.19 11.59
CA GLU A 67 -29.24 40.67 10.23
C GLU A 67 -30.50 39.92 9.77
N THR A 68 -30.96 40.21 8.55
CA THR A 68 -31.96 39.37 7.87
C THR A 68 -31.25 38.37 6.97
N ARG A 69 -31.24 37.09 7.34
CA ARG A 69 -30.64 36.01 6.54
C ARG A 69 -31.68 34.98 6.11
N ARG A 70 -31.48 34.40 4.93
CA ARG A 70 -32.30 33.29 4.40
C ARG A 70 -31.44 32.17 3.84
N VAL A 71 -31.84 30.94 4.15
CA VAL A 71 -31.34 29.74 3.50
C VAL A 71 -32.24 29.44 2.30
N VAL A 72 -31.65 29.36 1.11
CA VAL A 72 -32.33 29.02 -0.14
C VAL A 72 -32.00 27.58 -0.51
N TYR A 73 -33.03 26.80 -0.83
CA TYR A 73 -32.90 25.42 -1.29
C TYR A 73 -33.04 25.38 -2.81
N PHE A 74 -32.18 24.63 -3.48
CA PHE A 74 -32.19 24.51 -4.93
C PHE A 74 -31.71 23.15 -5.41
N ASP A 75 -32.16 22.78 -6.61
CA ASP A 75 -31.63 21.65 -7.37
C ASP A 75 -30.80 22.21 -8.51
N ALA A 76 -29.57 21.73 -8.67
CA ALA A 76 -28.64 22.17 -9.70
C ALA A 76 -28.20 21.00 -10.57
N GLU A 77 -28.08 21.26 -11.88
CA GLU A 77 -27.44 20.36 -12.82
C GLU A 77 -26.18 21.01 -13.36
N LEU A 78 -25.03 20.35 -13.17
CA LEU A 78 -23.74 20.78 -13.66
C LEU A 78 -23.32 19.87 -14.81
N LYS A 79 -22.98 20.45 -15.95
CA LYS A 79 -22.39 19.74 -17.09
C LYS A 79 -20.87 19.84 -17.02
N LEU A 80 -20.17 18.72 -17.09
CA LEU A 80 -18.72 18.73 -17.22
C LEU A 80 -18.30 19.22 -18.60
N LEU A 81 -17.33 20.13 -18.63
CA LEU A 81 -16.78 20.68 -19.87
C LEU A 81 -15.48 19.97 -20.31
N ARG A 82 -14.87 19.19 -19.41
CA ARG A 82 -13.67 18.40 -19.64
C ARG A 82 -13.64 17.18 -18.72
N ASP A 83 -12.82 16.18 -19.05
CA ASP A 83 -12.54 15.06 -18.15
C ASP A 83 -11.98 15.57 -16.83
N TYR A 84 -12.51 15.07 -15.71
CA TYR A 84 -12.10 15.54 -14.39
C TYR A 84 -12.29 14.46 -13.32
N ASP A 85 -11.25 14.23 -12.50
CA ASP A 85 -11.28 13.27 -11.40
C ASP A 85 -11.53 13.98 -10.06
N PHE A 86 -12.78 13.90 -9.59
CA PHE A 86 -13.17 14.46 -8.29
C PHE A 86 -12.65 13.63 -7.09
N GLY A 87 -12.04 12.47 -7.32
CA GLY A 87 -11.42 11.60 -6.32
C GLY A 87 -9.90 11.75 -6.20
N ALA A 88 -9.26 12.58 -7.04
CA ALA A 88 -7.82 12.81 -7.00
C ALA A 88 -7.41 13.57 -5.72
N TRP A 89 -6.25 13.19 -5.15
CA TRP A 89 -5.77 13.73 -3.87
C TRP A 89 -5.00 15.05 -4.03
N ASP A 90 -4.67 15.43 -5.25
CA ASP A 90 -3.86 16.59 -5.62
C ASP A 90 -4.65 17.69 -6.36
N SER A 91 -5.96 17.51 -6.50
CA SER A 91 -6.86 18.41 -7.24
C SER A 91 -8.11 18.72 -6.42
N PRO A 92 -8.81 19.85 -6.65
CA PRO A 92 -10.08 20.14 -5.96
C PRO A 92 -11.12 19.03 -6.21
N GLY A 93 -11.37 18.21 -5.19
CA GLY A 93 -12.24 17.02 -5.28
C GLY A 93 -13.70 17.29 -4.89
N VAL A 94 -14.44 16.22 -4.56
CA VAL A 94 -15.87 16.26 -4.16
C VAL A 94 -16.16 17.30 -3.05
N ALA A 95 -15.20 17.55 -2.16
CA ALA A 95 -15.32 18.57 -1.11
C ALA A 95 -15.52 20.00 -1.66
N GLY A 96 -14.90 20.32 -2.81
CA GLY A 96 -15.09 21.61 -3.48
C GLY A 96 -16.51 21.80 -3.99
N LEU A 97 -17.11 20.76 -4.57
CA LEU A 97 -18.50 20.76 -5.02
C LEU A 97 -19.48 20.86 -3.84
N VAL A 98 -19.24 20.11 -2.77
CA VAL A 98 -20.00 20.19 -1.51
C VAL A 98 -20.03 21.62 -0.97
N SER A 99 -18.87 22.27 -0.95
CA SER A 99 -18.73 23.65 -0.48
C SER A 99 -19.39 24.66 -1.42
N ALA A 100 -19.20 24.51 -2.74
CA ALA A 100 -19.71 25.45 -3.73
C ALA A 100 -21.24 25.43 -3.84
N LEU A 101 -21.83 24.24 -3.69
CA LEU A 101 -23.27 24.00 -3.83
C LEU A 101 -24.01 23.98 -2.49
N GLY A 102 -23.28 24.01 -1.36
CA GLY A 102 -23.84 23.84 -0.02
C GLY A 102 -24.72 22.59 0.09
N ALA A 103 -24.27 21.51 -0.56
CA ALA A 103 -24.96 20.23 -0.63
C ALA A 103 -24.30 19.22 0.32
N GLY A 104 -25.08 18.42 1.04
CA GLY A 104 -24.53 17.32 1.82
C GLY A 104 -23.94 16.21 0.93
N PRO A 105 -23.12 15.28 1.45
CA PRO A 105 -22.53 14.20 0.65
C PRO A 105 -23.55 13.31 -0.07
N ARG A 106 -24.76 13.19 0.47
CA ARG A 106 -25.88 12.45 -0.14
C ARG A 106 -26.70 13.30 -1.13
N GLY A 107 -26.46 14.61 -1.16
CA GLY A 107 -27.15 15.55 -2.02
C GLY A 107 -26.52 15.70 -3.40
N ILE A 108 -25.33 15.15 -3.64
CA ILE A 108 -24.63 15.20 -4.93
C ILE A 108 -24.62 13.80 -5.55
N THR A 109 -25.04 13.71 -6.82
CA THR A 109 -25.09 12.46 -7.59
C THR A 109 -24.49 12.66 -8.98
N GLY A 110 -24.04 11.59 -9.63
CA GLY A 110 -23.39 11.64 -10.95
C GLY A 110 -21.86 11.70 -10.93
N ILE A 111 -21.23 11.61 -9.76
CA ILE A 111 -19.77 11.49 -9.64
C ILE A 111 -19.37 10.00 -9.67
N THR A 112 -18.43 9.64 -10.53
CA THR A 112 -17.95 8.26 -10.73
C THR A 112 -16.54 8.05 -10.16
N SER A 113 -16.31 6.86 -9.59
CA SER A 113 -14.97 6.46 -9.12
C SER A 113 -14.03 6.29 -10.32
N GLY A 114 -12.85 6.90 -10.28
CA GLY A 114 -11.90 6.94 -11.41
C GLY A 114 -12.10 8.13 -12.36
N GLY A 115 -12.94 9.09 -11.98
CA GLY A 115 -13.18 10.34 -12.70
C GLY A 115 -14.38 10.30 -13.64
N ASN A 116 -14.81 11.50 -14.05
CA ASN A 116 -15.92 11.75 -14.95
C ASN A 116 -15.44 12.26 -16.31
N LYS A 117 -16.25 12.09 -17.36
CA LYS A 117 -15.95 12.51 -18.73
C LYS A 117 -16.59 13.84 -19.08
N ALA A 118 -16.00 14.55 -20.05
CA ALA A 118 -16.62 15.73 -20.64
C ALA A 118 -18.04 15.40 -21.14
N GLY A 119 -19.03 16.20 -20.75
CA GLY A 119 -20.44 15.99 -21.05
C GLY A 119 -21.26 15.30 -19.94
N ASP A 120 -20.62 14.69 -18.94
CA ASP A 120 -21.32 14.10 -17.80
C ASP A 120 -22.12 15.15 -17.01
N ILE A 121 -23.26 14.73 -16.46
CA ILE A 121 -24.14 15.57 -15.65
C ILE A 121 -24.02 15.20 -14.17
N ILE A 122 -23.62 16.17 -13.35
CA ILE A 122 -23.65 16.09 -11.89
C ILE A 122 -24.91 16.80 -11.41
N ARG A 123 -25.71 16.13 -10.58
CA ARG A 123 -26.92 16.70 -9.97
C ARG A 123 -26.69 16.96 -8.50
N ALA A 124 -27.14 18.11 -8.02
CA ALA A 124 -26.98 18.50 -6.63
C ALA A 124 -28.26 19.08 -6.03
N HIS A 125 -28.64 18.59 -4.86
CA HIS A 125 -29.60 19.20 -3.95
C HIS A 125 -28.83 20.07 -2.96
N GLY A 126 -28.80 21.37 -3.22
CA GLY A 126 -27.93 22.34 -2.56
C GLY A 126 -28.68 23.34 -1.69
N THR A 127 -27.92 24.02 -0.83
CA THR A 127 -28.39 25.14 -0.04
C THR A 127 -27.44 26.31 -0.14
N ALA A 128 -27.96 27.53 -0.14
CA ALA A 128 -27.14 28.73 -0.11
C ALA A 128 -27.73 29.75 0.87
N LEU A 129 -26.85 30.29 1.72
CA LEU A 129 -27.20 31.33 2.67
C LEU A 129 -27.05 32.70 2.01
N TYR A 130 -28.05 33.57 2.19
CA TYR A 130 -28.02 34.94 1.73
C TYR A 130 -28.38 35.88 2.87
N ARG A 131 -27.70 37.03 2.92
CA ARG A 131 -27.98 38.13 3.83
C ARG A 131 -28.60 39.27 3.05
N ARG A 132 -29.59 39.94 3.64
CA ARG A 132 -30.17 41.15 3.09
C ARG A 132 -29.25 42.33 3.37
N ASP A 133 -28.90 43.06 2.33
CA ASP A 133 -28.08 44.27 2.36
C ASP A 133 -28.83 45.38 1.61
N GLY A 134 -29.57 46.21 2.35
CA GLY A 134 -30.58 47.12 1.78
C GLY A 134 -31.67 46.36 1.02
N GLU A 135 -31.81 46.64 -0.28
CA GLU A 135 -32.74 45.95 -1.19
C GLU A 135 -32.14 44.69 -1.85
N ARG A 136 -30.83 44.44 -1.69
CA ARG A 136 -30.12 43.34 -2.35
C ARG A 136 -29.93 42.15 -1.43
N TRP A 137 -29.84 40.97 -2.03
CA TRP A 137 -29.43 39.74 -1.35
C TRP A 137 -27.99 39.43 -1.73
N VAL A 138 -27.11 39.36 -0.72
CA VAL A 138 -25.69 39.05 -0.89
C VAL A 138 -25.44 37.64 -0.37
N GLY A 139 -24.74 36.83 -1.15
CA GLY A 139 -24.35 35.48 -0.74
C GLY A 139 -23.46 35.53 0.49
N VAL A 140 -23.81 34.75 1.51
CA VAL A 140 -22.94 34.53 2.67
C VAL A 140 -22.18 33.26 2.40
N LEU A 141 -20.85 33.34 2.31
CA LEU A 141 -20.01 32.16 2.23
C LEU A 141 -20.28 31.31 3.48
N PRO A 142 -20.61 30.00 3.35
CA PRO A 142 -20.68 29.15 4.52
C PRO A 142 -19.33 29.25 5.25
N ALA A 143 -19.36 29.27 6.58
CA ALA A 143 -18.15 29.02 7.36
C ALA A 143 -17.55 27.74 6.78
N GLY A 144 -16.37 27.86 6.15
CA GLY A 144 -15.87 26.88 5.20
C GLY A 144 -16.04 25.47 5.73
N TYR A 145 -16.36 24.51 4.86
CA TYR A 145 -16.38 23.10 5.22
C TYR A 145 -15.09 22.78 5.96
N ARG A 146 -15.17 22.74 7.29
CA ARG A 146 -14.18 22.06 8.09
C ARG A 146 -14.58 20.60 7.92
N PRO A 147 -13.70 19.74 7.35
CA PRO A 147 -13.89 18.32 7.54
C PRO A 147 -14.17 18.12 9.03
N ALA A 148 -15.07 17.20 9.37
CA ALA A 148 -15.14 16.74 10.75
C ALA A 148 -13.69 16.51 11.17
N GLU A 149 -13.21 17.27 12.16
CA GLU A 149 -11.93 16.95 12.76
C GLU A 149 -12.08 15.48 13.10
N ALA A 150 -11.25 14.64 12.47
CA ALA A 150 -11.12 13.26 12.89
C ALA A 150 -11.02 13.36 14.41
N PRO A 151 -11.89 12.66 15.17
CA PRO A 151 -11.99 12.84 16.61
C PRO A 151 -10.55 12.93 17.10
N THR A 152 -10.18 14.05 17.69
CA THR A 152 -8.84 14.23 18.22
C THR A 152 -8.65 13.04 19.11
N VAL A 153 -7.87 12.06 18.65
CA VAL A 153 -7.44 10.95 19.50
C VAL A 153 -6.68 11.70 20.55
N ALA A 154 -7.30 11.83 21.72
CA ALA A 154 -6.68 12.46 22.85
C ALA A 154 -5.37 11.69 23.05
N THR A 155 -4.29 12.29 22.58
CA THR A 155 -2.92 11.89 22.88
C THR A 155 -2.51 12.45 24.23
N ASP A 156 -3.47 13.02 24.96
CA ASP A 156 -3.39 13.26 26.39
C ASP A 156 -3.34 11.90 27.09
N ALA A 157 -2.09 11.54 27.35
CA ALA A 157 -1.65 10.35 28.04
C ALA A 157 -2.47 10.08 29.29
N GLN A 158 -3.42 9.15 29.22
CA GLN A 158 -3.74 8.35 30.40
C GLN A 158 -2.55 7.43 30.67
N ARG A 159 -1.71 7.84 31.62
CA ARG A 159 -0.54 7.09 32.05
C ARG A 159 -0.99 5.94 32.96
N GLY A 160 -0.91 4.73 32.43
CA GLY A 160 -0.98 3.49 33.21
C GLY A 160 -2.17 2.59 32.83
N PRO A 161 -2.02 1.25 32.90
CA PRO A 161 -3.06 0.29 32.52
C PRO A 161 -4.42 0.52 33.20
N ALA A 162 -4.42 0.92 34.47
CA ALA A 162 -5.64 1.13 35.26
C ALA A 162 -6.49 2.31 34.73
N ALA A 163 -5.84 3.40 34.32
CA ALA A 163 -6.54 4.55 33.76
C ALA A 163 -7.20 4.18 32.42
N ILE A 164 -6.45 3.53 31.53
CA ILE A 164 -6.96 3.06 30.23
C ILE A 164 -8.15 2.12 30.41
N LEU A 165 -8.08 1.18 31.36
CA LEU A 165 -9.18 0.27 31.66
C LEU A 165 -10.41 1.00 32.21
N ASP A 166 -10.22 2.03 33.03
CA ASP A 166 -11.31 2.85 33.55
C ASP A 166 -11.96 3.70 32.45
N ALA A 167 -11.17 4.27 31.53
CA ALA A 167 -11.68 4.97 30.36
C ALA A 167 -12.46 4.04 29.41
N MET A 168 -11.92 2.85 29.12
CA MET A 168 -12.62 1.84 28.32
C MET A 168 -13.93 1.42 28.99
N ARG A 169 -13.91 1.19 30.31
CA ARG A 169 -15.12 0.86 31.08
C ARG A 169 -16.16 1.96 30.96
N LYS A 170 -15.79 3.23 31.13
CA LYS A 170 -16.70 4.38 30.98
C LYS A 170 -17.29 4.49 29.58
N VAL A 171 -16.49 4.23 28.54
CA VAL A 171 -16.99 4.21 27.15
C VAL A 171 -18.00 3.07 26.97
N ILE A 172 -17.69 1.86 27.44
CA ILE A 172 -18.60 0.71 27.36
C ILE A 172 -19.90 1.01 28.12
N GLU A 173 -19.81 1.49 29.37
CA GLU A 173 -20.95 1.78 30.24
C GLU A 173 -21.82 2.93 29.71
N SER A 174 -21.21 3.98 29.15
CA SER A 174 -21.95 5.11 28.57
C SER A 174 -22.68 4.71 27.29
N VAL A 175 -22.13 3.82 26.47
CA VAL A 175 -22.80 3.36 25.26
C VAL A 175 -23.86 2.29 25.57
N GLN A 176 -23.65 1.44 26.58
CA GLN A 176 -24.60 0.37 26.96
C GLN A 176 -25.98 0.87 27.41
N LYS A 177 -26.10 2.11 27.92
CA LYS A 177 -27.39 2.64 28.40
C LYS A 177 -28.38 2.96 27.27
N ASP A 178 -27.90 3.32 26.07
CA ASP A 178 -28.76 3.80 24.96
C ASP A 178 -28.42 3.18 23.58
N ALA A 179 -27.53 2.18 23.51
CA ALA A 179 -27.08 1.61 22.23
C ALA A 179 -28.08 0.68 21.53
N SER A 180 -28.29 0.94 20.25
CA SER A 180 -28.95 0.00 19.32
C SER A 180 -28.20 -1.35 19.25
N PRO A 181 -28.86 -2.45 18.86
CA PRO A 181 -28.20 -3.75 18.65
C PRO A 181 -26.98 -3.67 17.71
N ALA A 182 -27.04 -2.84 16.66
CA ALA A 182 -25.92 -2.64 15.74
C ALA A 182 -24.72 -1.96 16.41
N GLN A 183 -24.95 -0.95 17.25
CA GLN A 183 -23.89 -0.28 18.01
C GLN A 183 -23.25 -1.22 19.05
N ARG A 184 -24.04 -2.08 19.69
CA ARG A 184 -23.52 -3.11 20.59
C ARG A 184 -22.64 -4.13 19.87
N ALA A 185 -23.07 -4.61 18.70
CA ALA A 185 -22.28 -5.54 17.89
C ALA A 185 -20.93 -4.93 17.44
N VAL A 186 -20.91 -3.64 17.07
CA VAL A 186 -19.65 -2.95 16.73
C VAL A 186 -18.72 -2.87 17.94
N ILE A 187 -19.22 -2.50 19.11
CA ILE A 187 -18.40 -2.43 20.33
C ILE A 187 -17.86 -3.81 20.71
N GLU A 188 -18.70 -4.83 20.65
CA GLU A 188 -18.30 -6.20 20.92
C GLU A 188 -17.21 -6.68 19.95
N GLN A 189 -17.36 -6.39 18.66
CA GLN A 189 -16.36 -6.70 17.64
C GLN A 189 -15.03 -5.98 17.91
N GLU A 190 -15.05 -4.67 18.17
CA GLU A 190 -13.83 -3.90 18.45
C GLU A 190 -13.13 -4.35 19.73
N LEU A 191 -13.88 -4.62 20.80
CA LEU A 191 -13.31 -5.14 22.05
C LEU A 191 -12.75 -6.55 21.88
N THR A 192 -13.41 -7.40 21.11
CA THR A 192 -12.92 -8.74 20.79
C THR A 192 -11.62 -8.67 20.00
N THR A 193 -11.56 -7.80 18.97
CA THR A 193 -10.34 -7.52 18.21
C THR A 193 -9.24 -6.96 19.10
N ALA A 194 -9.54 -5.98 19.95
CA ALA A 194 -8.57 -5.39 20.88
C ALA A 194 -8.01 -6.43 21.87
N HIS A 195 -8.88 -7.26 22.47
CA HIS A 195 -8.47 -8.32 23.38
C HIS A 195 -7.59 -9.37 22.67
N ALA A 196 -7.99 -9.80 21.47
CA ALA A 196 -7.19 -10.73 20.65
C ALA A 196 -5.82 -10.13 20.32
N ASN A 197 -5.77 -8.86 19.91
CA ASN A 197 -4.53 -8.15 19.59
C ASN A 197 -3.61 -8.00 20.82
N ILE A 198 -4.17 -7.68 22.00
CA ILE A 198 -3.42 -7.60 23.25
C ILE A 198 -2.83 -8.97 23.59
N ARG A 199 -3.63 -10.04 23.54
CA ARG A 199 -3.15 -11.41 23.82
C ARG A 199 -2.07 -11.84 22.85
N ALA A 200 -2.26 -11.64 21.55
CA ALA A 200 -1.29 -11.98 20.52
C ALA A 200 0.02 -11.21 20.73
N ARG A 201 -0.07 -9.91 21.05
CA ARG A 201 1.12 -9.10 21.35
C ARG A 201 1.83 -9.54 22.62
N LEU A 202 1.11 -9.87 23.69
CA LEU A 202 1.72 -10.41 24.91
C LEU A 202 2.40 -11.75 24.66
N ALA A 203 1.79 -12.64 23.86
CA ALA A 203 2.39 -13.89 23.44
C ALA A 203 3.68 -13.64 22.66
N ARG A 204 3.70 -12.74 21.66
CA ARG A 204 4.92 -12.37 20.92
C ARG A 204 5.98 -11.71 21.79
N VAL A 205 5.57 -10.89 22.76
CA VAL A 205 6.51 -10.34 23.74
C VAL A 205 7.15 -11.46 24.53
N ASN A 206 6.39 -12.44 25.02
CA ASN A 206 6.90 -13.51 25.89
C ASN A 206 7.66 -14.62 25.14
N GLU A 207 7.13 -15.05 24.00
CA GLU A 207 7.55 -16.23 23.23
C GLU A 207 8.34 -15.86 21.96
N GLY A 208 8.19 -14.62 21.48
CA GLY A 208 8.88 -14.10 20.30
C GLY A 208 8.05 -14.10 19.01
N TYR A 209 8.58 -13.47 17.97
CA TYR A 209 8.00 -13.48 16.61
C TYR A 209 8.42 -14.74 15.86
N ALA A 210 7.47 -15.60 15.51
CA ALA A 210 7.74 -16.66 14.55
C ALA A 210 7.92 -16.06 13.14
N ILE A 211 9.06 -16.35 12.50
CA ILE A 211 9.38 -15.93 11.13
C ILE A 211 9.40 -17.17 10.25
N ALA A 212 8.39 -17.34 9.39
CA ALA A 212 8.43 -18.41 8.40
C ALA A 212 9.53 -18.11 7.38
N ALA A 213 10.53 -19.00 7.30
CA ALA A 213 11.73 -18.76 6.52
C ALA A 213 11.86 -19.74 5.36
N GLY A 214 12.50 -20.90 5.54
CA GLY A 214 12.71 -21.82 4.43
C GLY A 214 13.40 -23.09 4.88
N ALA A 215 13.87 -23.87 3.91
CA ALA A 215 14.56 -25.13 4.18
C ALA A 215 15.75 -24.94 5.13
N GLU A 216 16.10 -26.00 5.86
CA GLU A 216 17.13 -26.00 6.91
C GLU A 216 18.49 -25.44 6.46
N HIS A 217 18.83 -25.64 5.18
CA HIS A 217 20.05 -25.13 4.55
C HIS A 217 19.78 -24.06 3.48
N GLY A 218 18.60 -23.44 3.48
CA GLY A 218 18.17 -22.41 2.55
C GLY A 218 18.61 -21.00 2.93
N GLN A 219 18.59 -20.09 1.95
CA GLN A 219 19.01 -18.69 2.17
C GLN A 219 18.04 -17.91 3.06
N TYR A 220 16.73 -18.20 2.99
CA TYR A 220 15.74 -17.53 3.84
C TYR A 220 16.00 -17.81 5.33
N LEU A 221 16.28 -19.07 5.69
CA LEU A 221 16.56 -19.42 7.08
C LEU A 221 17.89 -18.84 7.57
N ARG A 222 18.95 -18.84 6.74
CA ARG A 222 20.22 -18.18 7.06
C ARG A 222 20.04 -16.69 7.32
N PHE A 223 19.32 -16.00 6.43
CA PHE A 223 19.01 -14.59 6.61
C PHE A 223 18.19 -14.35 7.88
N ALA A 224 17.12 -15.11 8.11
CA ALA A 224 16.28 -14.94 9.30
C ALA A 224 17.08 -15.18 10.59
N LYS A 225 17.97 -16.19 10.63
CA LYS A 225 18.91 -16.41 11.74
C LYS A 225 19.86 -15.23 11.94
N ALA A 226 20.47 -14.72 10.87
CA ALA A 226 21.37 -13.56 10.92
C ALA A 226 20.66 -12.25 11.32
N LEU A 227 19.36 -12.14 11.03
CA LEU A 227 18.52 -11.00 11.44
C LEU A 227 18.28 -10.99 12.94
N VAL A 228 17.94 -12.16 13.52
CA VAL A 228 17.62 -12.28 14.94
C VAL A 228 18.87 -12.42 15.81
N ASP A 229 20.01 -12.85 15.24
CA ASP A 229 21.26 -12.98 15.97
C ASP A 229 21.76 -11.64 16.52
N GLY A 230 21.97 -11.59 17.83
CA GLY A 230 22.29 -10.38 18.59
C GLY A 230 21.19 -9.32 18.62
N ALA A 231 19.98 -9.60 18.12
CA ALA A 231 18.85 -8.70 18.20
C ALA A 231 18.22 -8.75 19.61
N ARG A 232 17.78 -7.60 20.12
CA ARG A 232 17.00 -7.55 21.38
C ARG A 232 15.57 -8.07 21.22
N VAL A 233 15.12 -8.25 19.97
CA VAL A 233 13.79 -8.76 19.65
C VAL A 233 13.83 -10.28 19.77
N ARG A 234 12.95 -10.85 20.60
CA ARG A 234 12.73 -12.31 20.63
C ARG A 234 12.05 -12.70 19.32
N ALA A 235 12.74 -13.41 18.45
CA ALA A 235 12.19 -13.90 17.19
C ALA A 235 12.79 -15.27 16.86
N MET A 236 11.96 -16.15 16.31
CA MET A 236 12.27 -17.54 16.05
C MET A 236 12.07 -17.83 14.56
N PRO A 237 13.17 -17.91 13.79
CA PRO A 237 13.12 -18.41 12.41
C PRO A 237 12.62 -19.86 12.38
N LEU A 238 11.62 -20.14 11.56
CA LEU A 238 11.04 -21.47 11.37
C LEU A 238 11.56 -22.11 10.08
N VAL A 239 11.86 -23.41 10.16
CA VAL A 239 12.12 -24.25 9.00
C VAL A 239 10.79 -24.53 8.29
N THR A 240 10.76 -24.35 6.98
CA THR A 240 9.59 -24.57 6.11
C THR A 240 10.04 -25.08 4.74
N HIS A 241 9.09 -25.42 3.88
CA HIS A 241 9.29 -25.76 2.47
C HIS A 241 9.39 -24.52 1.56
N GLY A 242 9.18 -23.32 2.10
CA GLY A 242 9.48 -22.05 1.44
C GLY A 242 8.25 -21.16 1.20
N GLY A 243 8.34 -20.28 0.20
CA GLY A 243 7.43 -19.14 0.03
C GLY A 243 5.93 -19.46 0.05
N GLU A 244 5.47 -20.55 -0.59
CA GLU A 244 4.04 -20.85 -0.57
C GLU A 244 3.55 -21.31 0.80
N GLU A 245 4.30 -22.20 1.46
CA GLU A 245 3.98 -22.60 2.83
C GLU A 245 4.03 -21.39 3.76
N ASN A 246 5.05 -20.53 3.63
CA ASN A 246 5.19 -19.33 4.45
C ASN A 246 3.99 -18.39 4.33
N LEU A 247 3.51 -18.17 3.09
CA LEU A 247 2.32 -17.36 2.83
C LEU A 247 1.05 -18.00 3.40
N ARG A 248 0.90 -19.33 3.33
CA ARG A 248 -0.23 -20.05 3.96
C ARG A 248 -0.17 -20.01 5.49
N LEU A 249 1.02 -20.16 6.08
CA LEU A 249 1.24 -20.01 7.53
C LEU A 249 0.90 -18.60 8.00
N LEU A 250 1.28 -17.58 7.22
CA LEU A 250 0.92 -16.19 7.48
C LEU A 250 -0.58 -15.95 7.35
N ARG A 251 -1.23 -16.49 6.30
CA ARG A 251 -2.69 -16.42 6.13
C ARG A 251 -3.43 -17.06 7.32
N ALA A 252 -2.92 -18.18 7.82
CA ALA A 252 -3.50 -18.92 8.93
C ALA A 252 -3.20 -18.33 10.32
N GLY A 253 -2.47 -17.20 10.39
CA GLY A 253 -2.06 -16.56 11.65
C GLY A 253 -1.10 -17.42 12.48
N LYS A 254 -0.42 -18.40 11.87
CA LYS A 254 0.56 -19.27 12.54
C LYS A 254 1.92 -18.61 12.69
N VAL A 255 2.20 -17.64 11.82
CA VAL A 255 3.35 -16.73 11.90
C VAL A 255 2.86 -15.31 11.67
N SER A 256 3.58 -14.32 12.19
CA SER A 256 3.27 -12.90 11.93
C SER A 256 4.15 -12.27 10.86
N VAL A 257 5.25 -12.95 10.50
CA VAL A 257 6.22 -12.52 9.49
C VAL A 257 6.61 -13.72 8.64
N ALA A 258 6.75 -13.52 7.35
CA ALA A 258 7.17 -14.55 6.41
C ALA A 258 8.17 -13.98 5.40
N LEU A 259 9.12 -14.81 4.97
CA LEU A 259 9.85 -14.58 3.73
C LEU A 259 9.10 -15.20 2.55
N ALA A 260 9.06 -14.51 1.42
CA ALA A 260 8.45 -15.00 0.21
C ALA A 260 9.13 -14.41 -1.04
N GLN A 261 8.90 -15.03 -2.19
CA GLN A 261 9.23 -14.44 -3.48
C GLN A 261 8.12 -13.45 -3.87
N GLY A 262 8.48 -12.32 -4.50
CA GLY A 262 7.52 -11.26 -4.86
C GLY A 262 6.40 -11.71 -5.79
N ASP A 263 6.70 -12.60 -6.73
CA ASP A 263 5.74 -13.24 -7.64
C ASP A 263 4.74 -14.14 -6.90
N ALA A 264 5.22 -14.96 -5.95
CA ALA A 264 4.33 -15.79 -5.13
C ALA A 264 3.46 -14.94 -4.19
N ALA A 265 4.00 -13.85 -3.65
CA ALA A 265 3.24 -12.92 -2.82
C ALA A 265 2.12 -12.21 -3.61
N LEU A 266 2.37 -11.86 -4.88
CA LEU A 266 1.34 -11.33 -5.77
C LEU A 266 0.21 -12.34 -5.98
N GLU A 267 0.54 -13.60 -6.29
CA GLU A 267 -0.48 -14.64 -6.46
C GLU A 267 -1.28 -14.91 -5.20
N ALA A 268 -0.65 -14.91 -4.02
CA ALA A 268 -1.35 -15.05 -2.75
C ALA A 268 -2.27 -13.85 -2.50
N TYR A 269 -1.81 -12.63 -2.77
CA TYR A 269 -2.60 -11.40 -2.62
C TYR A 269 -3.83 -11.41 -3.53
N GLU A 270 -3.68 -11.84 -4.79
CA GLU A 270 -4.75 -11.90 -5.77
C GLU A 270 -5.60 -13.18 -5.72
N GLY A 271 -5.16 -14.21 -4.98
CA GLY A 271 -5.83 -15.52 -4.94
C GLY A 271 -5.77 -16.25 -6.27
N LYS A 272 -4.62 -16.22 -6.96
CA LYS A 272 -4.40 -16.84 -8.27
C LYS A 272 -3.39 -17.99 -8.19
N GLY A 273 -3.26 -18.72 -9.29
CA GLY A 273 -2.29 -19.80 -9.44
C GLY A 273 -2.45 -20.86 -8.35
N VAL A 274 -1.37 -21.15 -7.62
CA VAL A 274 -1.36 -22.15 -6.54
C VAL A 274 -2.18 -21.75 -5.30
N PHE A 275 -2.62 -20.49 -5.22
CA PHE A 275 -3.48 -19.97 -4.15
C PHE A 275 -4.94 -19.82 -4.57
N ALA A 276 -5.34 -20.27 -5.78
CA ALA A 276 -6.71 -20.14 -6.26
C ALA A 276 -7.75 -20.80 -5.34
N ALA A 277 -7.41 -21.95 -4.76
CA ALA A 277 -8.27 -22.65 -3.80
C ALA A 277 -8.36 -21.93 -2.44
N ASP A 278 -7.35 -21.14 -2.10
CA ASP A 278 -7.32 -20.39 -0.83
C ASP A 278 -8.03 -19.03 -0.91
N GLY A 279 -8.21 -18.50 -2.13
CA GLY A 279 -8.76 -17.17 -2.39
C GLY A 279 -7.79 -16.01 -2.10
N PRO A 280 -8.19 -14.76 -2.39
CA PRO A 280 -7.32 -13.58 -2.23
C PRO A 280 -6.93 -13.30 -0.77
N GLN A 281 -5.63 -13.10 -0.52
CA GLN A 281 -5.11 -12.64 0.78
C GLN A 281 -4.95 -11.10 0.80
N ALA A 282 -6.07 -10.38 0.76
CA ALA A 282 -6.08 -8.92 0.65
C ALA A 282 -5.40 -8.17 1.82
N SER A 283 -5.19 -8.82 2.96
CA SER A 283 -4.47 -8.27 4.12
C SER A 283 -2.96 -8.41 4.05
N LEU A 284 -2.42 -9.13 3.06
CA LEU A 284 -0.97 -9.32 2.89
C LEU A 284 -0.29 -7.98 2.57
N ARG A 285 0.77 -7.64 3.32
CA ARG A 285 1.56 -6.42 3.12
C ARG A 285 3.04 -6.74 3.04
N ALA A 286 3.74 -6.06 2.13
CA ALA A 286 5.20 -6.10 2.09
C ALA A 286 5.77 -5.18 3.18
N ILE A 287 6.78 -5.66 3.91
CA ILE A 287 7.66 -4.81 4.71
C ILE A 287 8.70 -4.18 3.78
N GLY A 288 9.35 -5.01 2.95
CA GLY A 288 10.24 -4.56 1.89
C GLY A 288 11.01 -5.69 1.23
N SER A 289 11.73 -5.32 0.17
CA SER A 289 12.62 -6.17 -0.63
C SER A 289 13.99 -6.35 0.02
N LEU A 290 14.44 -7.60 0.08
CA LEU A 290 15.68 -7.98 0.74
C LEU A 290 16.83 -8.11 -0.26
N TYR A 291 16.64 -8.92 -1.30
CA TYR A 291 17.65 -9.20 -2.32
C TYR A 291 17.02 -9.89 -3.55
N PRO A 292 17.66 -9.81 -4.73
CA PRO A 292 17.21 -10.51 -5.92
C PRO A 292 17.48 -12.02 -5.85
N GLU A 293 16.61 -12.81 -6.45
CA GLU A 293 16.71 -14.26 -6.61
C GLU A 293 16.64 -14.61 -8.11
N PRO A 294 17.77 -14.64 -8.83
CA PRO A 294 17.80 -15.02 -10.23
C PRO A 294 17.51 -16.50 -10.46
N VAL A 295 16.93 -16.80 -11.63
CA VAL A 295 16.75 -18.18 -12.10
C VAL A 295 18.10 -18.74 -12.57
N HIS A 296 18.50 -19.84 -11.97
CA HIS A 296 19.65 -20.65 -12.36
C HIS A 296 19.15 -21.90 -13.08
N VAL A 297 19.63 -22.12 -14.31
CA VAL A 297 19.42 -23.36 -15.06
C VAL A 297 20.77 -24.05 -15.20
N LEU A 298 21.03 -25.05 -14.37
CA LEU A 298 22.30 -25.78 -14.31
C LEU A 298 22.22 -27.07 -15.10
N VAL A 299 23.25 -27.32 -15.91
CA VAL A 299 23.50 -28.60 -16.56
C VAL A 299 24.94 -29.02 -16.31
N ARG A 300 25.25 -30.31 -16.49
CA ARG A 300 26.65 -30.74 -16.59
C ARG A 300 27.30 -30.06 -17.80
N ASP A 301 28.58 -29.70 -17.70
CA ASP A 301 29.26 -29.02 -18.81
C ASP A 301 29.28 -29.87 -20.10
N ALA A 302 29.44 -31.19 -19.93
CA ALA A 302 29.38 -32.19 -21.00
C ALA A 302 27.97 -32.43 -21.59
N ASP A 303 26.91 -31.87 -21.01
CA ASP A 303 25.57 -31.98 -21.62
C ASP A 303 25.52 -31.13 -22.91
N PRO A 304 25.03 -31.68 -24.03
CA PRO A 304 24.97 -30.96 -25.30
C PRO A 304 24.07 -29.72 -25.25
N ALA A 305 23.07 -29.66 -24.35
CA ALA A 305 22.10 -28.57 -24.32
C ALA A 305 22.77 -27.20 -24.10
N ARG A 306 22.57 -26.25 -25.00
CA ARG A 306 23.08 -24.86 -24.91
C ARG A 306 21.99 -23.84 -24.59
N SER A 307 20.73 -24.24 -24.68
CA SER A 307 19.56 -23.42 -24.36
C SER A 307 18.53 -24.19 -23.52
N VAL A 308 17.63 -23.49 -22.83
CA VAL A 308 16.55 -24.14 -22.05
C VAL A 308 15.61 -24.94 -22.95
N SER A 309 15.38 -24.51 -24.20
CA SER A 309 14.52 -25.22 -25.15
C SER A 309 15.08 -26.61 -25.53
N GLU A 310 16.39 -26.81 -25.42
CA GLU A 310 17.08 -28.10 -25.65
C GLU A 310 16.99 -29.06 -24.46
N LEU A 311 16.29 -28.68 -23.37
CA LEU A 311 15.97 -29.58 -22.27
C LEU A 311 14.77 -30.50 -22.56
N ARG A 312 14.19 -30.44 -23.77
CA ARG A 312 13.15 -31.37 -24.20
C ARG A 312 13.65 -32.81 -24.15
N GLY A 313 12.82 -33.69 -23.59
CA GLY A 313 13.09 -35.11 -23.34
C GLY A 313 13.97 -35.39 -22.11
N LYS A 314 14.45 -34.36 -21.40
CA LYS A 314 15.37 -34.53 -20.27
C LYS A 314 14.67 -34.70 -18.93
N ARG A 315 15.43 -35.18 -17.93
CA ARG A 315 14.99 -35.24 -16.52
C ARG A 315 15.45 -33.97 -15.83
N ILE A 316 14.55 -33.24 -15.19
CA ILE A 316 14.82 -31.89 -14.68
C ILE A 316 14.42 -31.85 -13.21
N ALA A 317 15.37 -31.55 -12.33
CA ALA A 317 15.05 -31.18 -10.95
C ALA A 317 14.47 -29.75 -10.97
N VAL A 318 13.19 -29.63 -10.62
CA VAL A 318 12.45 -28.36 -10.74
C VAL A 318 12.25 -27.64 -9.40
N GLY A 319 12.77 -28.17 -8.30
CA GLY A 319 12.55 -27.64 -6.96
C GLY A 319 11.48 -28.43 -6.18
N GLU A 320 11.46 -28.23 -4.86
CA GLU A 320 10.55 -28.94 -3.95
C GLU A 320 9.09 -28.57 -4.21
N ARG A 321 8.20 -29.55 -3.99
CA ARG A 321 6.76 -29.32 -3.99
C ARG A 321 6.40 -28.26 -2.94
N GLY A 322 5.58 -27.28 -3.35
CA GLY A 322 5.19 -26.16 -2.49
C GLY A 322 6.22 -25.02 -2.40
N SER A 323 7.34 -25.12 -3.14
CA SER A 323 8.28 -23.99 -3.26
C SER A 323 7.89 -23.08 -4.43
N ALA A 324 7.95 -21.76 -4.21
CA ALA A 324 7.74 -20.78 -5.27
C ALA A 324 8.83 -20.86 -6.37
N SER A 325 10.01 -21.41 -6.04
CA SER A 325 11.05 -21.75 -7.01
C SER A 325 10.56 -22.77 -8.04
N ARG A 326 9.79 -23.78 -7.62
CA ARG A 326 9.21 -24.78 -8.52
C ARG A 326 8.22 -24.17 -9.49
N VAL A 327 7.33 -23.30 -9.00
CA VAL A 327 6.37 -22.58 -9.86
C VAL A 327 7.11 -21.76 -10.92
N THR A 328 8.15 -21.02 -10.51
CA THR A 328 8.97 -20.23 -11.44
C THR A 328 9.71 -21.13 -12.44
N ALA A 329 10.29 -22.25 -12.00
CA ALA A 329 11.00 -23.19 -12.88
C ALA A 329 10.08 -23.73 -13.99
N LEU A 330 8.86 -24.15 -13.63
CA LEU A 330 7.87 -24.63 -14.60
C LEU A 330 7.42 -23.53 -15.56
N ARG A 331 7.28 -22.29 -15.09
CA ARG A 331 6.96 -21.13 -15.96
C ARG A 331 8.07 -20.82 -16.95
N VAL A 332 9.33 -20.91 -16.53
CA VAL A 332 10.48 -20.73 -17.42
C VAL A 332 10.49 -21.83 -18.49
N LEU A 333 10.28 -23.09 -18.13
CA LEU A 333 10.16 -24.19 -19.09
C LEU A 333 8.99 -23.95 -20.08
N ALA A 334 7.81 -23.58 -19.58
CA ALA A 334 6.65 -23.26 -20.39
C ALA A 334 6.89 -22.09 -21.34
N ALA A 335 7.55 -21.02 -20.88
CA ALA A 335 7.90 -19.88 -21.71
C ALA A 335 8.91 -20.24 -22.82
N HIS A 336 9.72 -21.28 -22.61
CA HIS A 336 10.59 -21.88 -23.62
C HIS A 336 9.90 -22.91 -24.53
N GLY A 337 8.57 -23.08 -24.40
CA GLY A 337 7.76 -23.97 -25.22
C GLY A 337 7.78 -25.44 -24.79
N LEU A 338 8.16 -25.72 -23.54
CA LEU A 338 8.13 -27.07 -22.95
C LEU A 338 6.88 -27.22 -22.09
N THR A 339 6.11 -28.26 -22.35
CA THR A 339 4.97 -28.67 -21.53
C THR A 339 5.37 -29.82 -20.60
N ASP A 340 4.53 -30.16 -19.63
CA ASP A 340 4.80 -31.26 -18.68
C ASP A 340 5.00 -32.64 -19.36
N LYS A 341 4.59 -32.77 -20.63
CA LYS A 341 4.81 -33.99 -21.44
C LYS A 341 6.18 -34.04 -22.09
N ASP A 342 6.88 -32.92 -22.13
CA ASP A 342 8.13 -32.74 -22.86
C ASP A 342 9.37 -33.00 -22.01
N PHE A 343 9.24 -33.24 -20.70
CA PHE A 343 10.35 -33.52 -19.80
C PHE A 343 9.85 -34.34 -18.61
N LYS A 344 10.77 -34.99 -17.88
CA LYS A 344 10.45 -35.66 -16.61
C LYS A 344 10.81 -34.74 -15.45
N ALA A 345 9.81 -34.23 -14.74
CA ALA A 345 10.02 -33.40 -13.56
C ALA A 345 10.41 -34.25 -12.34
N GLU A 346 11.48 -33.86 -11.66
CA GLU A 346 11.85 -34.38 -10.33
C GLU A 346 11.67 -33.24 -9.31
N GLU A 347 10.75 -33.43 -8.36
CA GLU A 347 10.36 -32.38 -7.39
C GLU A 347 11.24 -32.41 -6.13
N VAL A 348 12.52 -32.12 -6.31
CA VAL A 348 13.53 -32.15 -5.26
C VAL A 348 14.22 -30.79 -5.13
N GLY A 349 14.66 -30.44 -3.92
CA GLY A 349 15.37 -29.20 -3.64
C GLY A 349 16.78 -29.17 -4.22
N LEU A 350 17.40 -27.98 -4.20
CA LEU A 350 18.71 -27.73 -4.82
C LEU A 350 19.78 -28.76 -4.42
N GLY A 351 19.94 -29.06 -3.13
CA GLY A 351 20.96 -30.01 -2.66
C GLY A 351 20.80 -31.40 -3.26
N THR A 352 19.61 -31.99 -3.10
CA THR A 352 19.27 -33.30 -3.69
C THR A 352 19.35 -33.27 -5.22
N GLY A 353 18.89 -32.20 -5.85
CA GLY A 353 18.97 -32.00 -7.31
C GLY A 353 20.42 -31.97 -7.82
N LEU A 354 21.33 -31.30 -7.13
CA LEU A 354 22.77 -31.26 -7.47
C LEU A 354 23.42 -32.64 -7.32
N VAL A 355 23.09 -33.39 -6.26
CA VAL A 355 23.54 -34.78 -6.09
C VAL A 355 23.02 -35.67 -7.22
N ALA A 356 21.74 -35.57 -7.56
CA ALA A 356 21.12 -36.30 -8.67
C ALA A 356 21.74 -35.91 -10.03
N LEU A 357 22.10 -34.64 -10.23
CA LEU A 357 22.76 -34.15 -11.43
C LEU A 357 24.16 -34.77 -11.58
N ARG A 358 24.91 -34.85 -10.48
CA ARG A 358 26.22 -35.52 -10.39
C ARG A 358 26.13 -37.00 -10.71
N GLN A 359 25.11 -37.66 -10.16
CA GLN A 359 24.83 -39.09 -10.38
C GLN A 359 24.16 -39.38 -11.73
N LYS A 360 23.96 -38.37 -12.59
CA LYS A 360 23.27 -38.50 -13.88
C LYS A 360 21.85 -39.07 -13.76
N GLN A 361 21.20 -38.85 -12.62
CA GLN A 361 19.80 -39.19 -12.37
C GLN A 361 18.86 -38.09 -12.87
N VAL A 362 19.31 -36.84 -12.87
CA VAL A 362 18.73 -35.73 -13.63
C VAL A 362 19.75 -35.17 -14.60
N ASP A 363 19.29 -34.42 -15.59
CA ASP A 363 20.12 -33.81 -16.63
C ASP A 363 20.22 -32.28 -16.48
N ALA A 364 19.24 -31.67 -15.81
CA ALA A 364 19.26 -30.26 -15.44
C ALA A 364 18.70 -30.04 -14.03
N VAL A 365 19.12 -28.94 -13.41
CA VAL A 365 18.55 -28.41 -12.16
C VAL A 365 18.13 -26.97 -12.41
N ILE A 366 16.88 -26.64 -12.10
CA ILE A 366 16.39 -25.26 -12.15
C ILE A 366 16.09 -24.79 -10.74
N GLN A 367 16.66 -23.66 -10.34
CA GLN A 367 16.48 -23.10 -9.01
C GLN A 367 16.38 -21.58 -9.07
N VAL A 368 15.50 -21.01 -8.25
CA VAL A 368 15.46 -19.56 -7.99
C VAL A 368 16.11 -19.31 -6.64
N ILE A 369 17.22 -18.58 -6.63
CA ILE A 369 18.02 -18.41 -5.41
C ILE A 369 18.92 -17.17 -5.51
N GLY A 370 19.06 -16.45 -4.41
CA GLY A 370 19.96 -15.29 -4.33
C GLY A 370 21.43 -15.66 -4.52
N VAL A 371 22.19 -14.74 -5.14
CA VAL A 371 23.63 -14.89 -5.40
C VAL A 371 24.47 -14.26 -4.27
N PRO A 372 25.63 -14.85 -3.92
CA PRO A 372 26.12 -16.16 -4.34
C PRO A 372 25.39 -17.29 -3.61
N ALA A 373 25.10 -18.40 -4.30
CA ALA A 373 24.57 -19.61 -3.68
C ALA A 373 25.69 -20.61 -3.38
N ASP A 374 25.99 -20.82 -2.09
CA ASP A 374 27.04 -21.73 -1.62
C ASP A 374 26.92 -23.13 -2.23
N SER A 375 25.72 -23.72 -2.22
CA SER A 375 25.50 -25.05 -2.78
C SER A 375 25.85 -25.15 -4.27
N ILE A 376 25.66 -24.07 -5.04
CA ILE A 376 26.03 -24.04 -6.48
C ILE A 376 27.55 -23.87 -6.60
N ARG A 377 28.16 -22.99 -5.82
CA ARG A 377 29.62 -22.80 -5.78
C ARG A 377 30.33 -24.11 -5.43
N ASP A 378 29.86 -24.79 -4.38
CA ASP A 378 30.49 -26.01 -3.89
C ASP A 378 30.31 -27.14 -4.93
N ALA A 379 29.13 -27.28 -5.53
CA ALA A 379 28.91 -28.23 -6.62
C ALA A 379 29.77 -27.96 -7.87
N LEU A 380 30.04 -26.69 -8.19
CA LEU A 380 30.99 -26.30 -9.25
C LEU A 380 32.45 -26.65 -8.92
N GLY A 381 32.79 -26.74 -7.64
CA GLY A 381 34.09 -27.27 -7.18
C GLY A 381 34.19 -28.79 -7.27
N GLU A 382 33.07 -29.50 -7.18
CA GLU A 382 33.02 -30.97 -7.24
C GLU A 382 32.87 -31.53 -8.67
N MET A 383 32.21 -30.81 -9.57
CA MET A 383 32.00 -31.24 -10.95
C MET A 383 31.87 -30.08 -11.94
N PRO A 384 32.29 -30.24 -13.21
CA PRO A 384 32.07 -29.23 -14.24
C PRO A 384 30.58 -29.05 -14.53
N LEU A 385 30.05 -27.87 -14.19
CA LEU A 385 28.69 -27.45 -14.51
C LEU A 385 28.70 -26.19 -15.37
N ARG A 386 27.59 -25.98 -16.09
CA ARG A 386 27.33 -24.78 -16.88
C ARG A 386 25.94 -24.24 -16.59
N LEU A 387 25.83 -22.91 -16.57
CA LEU A 387 24.56 -22.19 -16.49
C LEU A 387 24.06 -21.91 -17.91
N LEU A 388 22.80 -22.28 -18.18
CA LEU A 388 22.13 -21.92 -19.43
C LEU A 388 21.50 -20.52 -19.29
N PRO A 389 21.75 -19.60 -20.24
CA PRO A 389 21.03 -18.33 -20.27
C PRO A 389 19.57 -18.54 -20.68
N LEU A 390 18.70 -17.63 -20.23
CA LEU A 390 17.35 -17.53 -20.78
C LEU A 390 17.37 -16.77 -22.11
N ASP A 391 16.44 -17.12 -23.00
CA ASP A 391 16.29 -16.42 -24.27
C ASP A 391 15.77 -14.99 -24.01
N GLU A 392 16.25 -14.02 -24.77
CA GLU A 392 15.83 -12.62 -24.66
C GLU A 392 14.32 -12.43 -24.88
N ARG A 393 13.71 -13.24 -25.75
CA ARG A 393 12.26 -13.27 -25.96
C ARG A 393 11.51 -13.74 -24.70
N VAL A 394 12.05 -14.71 -23.99
CA VAL A 394 11.46 -15.27 -22.76
C VAL A 394 11.58 -14.27 -21.63
N ILE A 395 12.77 -13.67 -21.47
CA ILE A 395 12.99 -12.59 -20.50
C ILE A 395 11.98 -11.46 -20.72
N THR A 396 11.84 -10.98 -21.96
CA THR A 396 10.92 -9.89 -22.30
C THR A 396 9.46 -10.28 -22.04
N ALA A 397 9.04 -11.49 -22.43
CA ALA A 397 7.68 -11.96 -22.21
C ALA A 397 7.34 -12.09 -20.72
N MET A 398 8.21 -12.72 -19.93
CA MET A 398 7.97 -12.96 -18.50
C MET A 398 7.99 -11.66 -17.68
N VAL A 399 8.88 -10.72 -18.01
CA VAL A 399 8.88 -9.39 -17.38
C VAL A 399 7.64 -8.58 -17.79
N GLY A 400 7.22 -8.69 -19.06
CA GLY A 400 6.03 -8.01 -19.59
C GLY A 400 4.70 -8.43 -18.95
N GLN A 401 4.63 -9.65 -18.40
CA GLN A 401 3.46 -10.13 -17.65
C GLN A 401 3.21 -9.37 -16.34
N LYS A 402 4.19 -8.58 -15.88
CA LYS A 402 4.11 -7.87 -14.58
C LYS A 402 3.78 -8.82 -13.43
N ALA A 403 4.34 -10.03 -13.46
CA ALA A 403 4.12 -11.07 -12.46
C ALA A 403 5.16 -11.06 -11.32
N GLY A 404 5.91 -9.95 -11.15
CA GLY A 404 6.99 -9.86 -10.15
C GLY A 404 8.38 -10.25 -10.62
N TYR A 405 8.53 -10.56 -11.91
CA TYR A 405 9.83 -10.81 -12.53
C TYR A 405 10.45 -9.54 -13.10
N PHE A 406 11.76 -9.41 -12.93
CA PHE A 406 12.58 -8.36 -13.55
C PHE A 406 13.81 -8.96 -14.23
N ARG A 407 14.39 -8.19 -15.16
CA ARG A 407 15.62 -8.59 -15.85
C ARG A 407 16.77 -8.73 -14.87
N ALA A 408 17.53 -9.81 -15.00
CA ALA A 408 18.73 -10.01 -14.20
C ALA A 408 19.87 -10.58 -15.03
N THR A 409 21.08 -10.47 -14.50
CA THR A 409 22.27 -11.08 -15.08
C THR A 409 23.12 -11.62 -13.95
N ILE A 410 23.46 -12.91 -14.01
CA ILE A 410 24.47 -13.49 -13.13
C ILE A 410 25.82 -13.06 -13.67
N ALA A 411 26.52 -12.22 -12.91
CA ALA A 411 27.76 -11.59 -13.35
C ALA A 411 28.92 -12.59 -13.46
N PRO A 412 29.90 -12.36 -14.35
CA PRO A 412 31.16 -13.10 -14.34
C PRO A 412 31.80 -13.07 -12.95
N GLY A 413 32.47 -14.17 -12.57
CA GLY A 413 33.12 -14.29 -11.26
C GLY A 413 32.17 -14.58 -10.09
N THR A 414 30.85 -14.63 -10.30
CA THR A 414 29.88 -15.05 -9.26
C THR A 414 30.17 -16.47 -8.77
N TYR A 415 30.55 -17.36 -9.68
CA TYR A 415 30.92 -18.74 -9.39
C TYR A 415 32.25 -19.13 -10.05
N PRO A 416 32.98 -20.13 -9.50
CA PRO A 416 34.18 -20.67 -10.13
C PRO A 416 33.91 -21.10 -11.58
N GLY A 417 34.81 -20.73 -12.50
CA GLY A 417 34.69 -21.05 -13.93
C GLY A 417 33.65 -20.23 -14.71
N LEU A 418 32.89 -19.35 -14.06
CA LEU A 418 31.94 -18.48 -14.75
C LEU A 418 32.61 -17.22 -15.27
N HIS A 419 33.07 -17.26 -16.52
CA HIS A 419 33.78 -16.13 -17.16
C HIS A 419 32.87 -15.21 -17.97
N THR A 420 31.66 -15.64 -18.31
CA THR A 420 30.71 -14.86 -19.12
C THR A 420 29.43 -14.57 -18.35
N PRO A 421 28.77 -13.42 -18.63
CA PRO A 421 27.50 -13.08 -17.99
C PRO A 421 26.39 -14.02 -18.45
N VAL A 422 25.54 -14.45 -17.52
CA VAL A 422 24.37 -15.28 -17.83
C VAL A 422 23.10 -14.44 -17.67
N ARG A 423 22.46 -14.14 -18.81
CA ARG A 423 21.19 -13.40 -18.83
C ARG A 423 20.06 -14.28 -18.33
N THR A 424 19.22 -13.72 -17.47
CA THR A 424 18.12 -14.44 -16.85
C THR A 424 17.04 -13.45 -16.37
N ILE A 425 16.04 -13.95 -15.68
CA ILE A 425 15.12 -13.14 -14.86
C ILE A 425 15.41 -13.37 -13.38
N ALA A 426 14.98 -12.44 -12.54
CA ALA A 426 14.93 -12.61 -11.10
C ALA A 426 13.56 -12.19 -10.56
N THR A 427 13.25 -12.68 -9.38
CA THR A 427 12.21 -12.14 -8.49
C THR A 427 12.88 -11.61 -7.23
N ALA A 428 12.17 -10.83 -6.42
CA ALA A 428 12.70 -10.34 -5.15
C ALA A 428 12.36 -11.31 -4.01
N ALA A 429 13.35 -11.64 -3.18
CA ALA A 429 13.06 -12.10 -1.83
C ALA A 429 12.51 -10.92 -1.04
N ILE A 430 11.30 -11.05 -0.50
CA ILE A 430 10.63 -9.99 0.25
C ILE A 430 10.26 -10.48 1.64
N LEU A 431 10.24 -9.55 2.60
CA LEU A 431 9.67 -9.78 3.92
C LEU A 431 8.22 -9.29 3.91
N VAL A 432 7.29 -10.14 4.33
CA VAL A 432 5.85 -9.84 4.33
C VAL A 432 5.24 -10.06 5.71
N THR A 433 4.11 -9.40 5.93
CA THR A 433 3.30 -9.51 7.15
C THR A 433 1.80 -9.49 6.82
N GLY A 434 0.99 -9.88 7.79
CA GLY A 434 -0.47 -9.83 7.75
C GLY A 434 -1.00 -8.73 8.68
N PRO A 435 -2.27 -8.84 9.13
CA PRO A 435 -2.89 -7.84 9.99
C PRO A 435 -2.44 -7.91 11.47
N ASP A 436 -1.71 -8.94 11.86
CA ASP A 436 -1.45 -9.27 13.27
C ASP A 436 -0.39 -8.37 13.95
N LEU A 437 0.43 -7.68 13.15
CA LEU A 437 1.46 -6.76 13.66
C LEU A 437 0.95 -5.33 13.69
N SER A 438 1.17 -4.65 14.81
CA SER A 438 0.93 -3.22 14.94
C SER A 438 1.93 -2.39 14.12
N ASP A 439 1.54 -1.16 13.77
CA ASP A 439 2.41 -0.20 13.09
C ASP A 439 3.77 -0.03 13.78
N THR A 440 3.79 -0.02 15.12
CA THR A 440 5.03 0.07 15.89
C THR A 440 5.92 -1.14 15.68
N GLU A 441 5.36 -2.36 15.76
CA GLU A 441 6.12 -3.61 15.55
C GLU A 441 6.66 -3.69 14.12
N VAL A 442 5.86 -3.32 13.12
CA VAL A 442 6.30 -3.28 11.72
C VAL A 442 7.41 -2.26 11.51
N ALA A 443 7.30 -1.06 12.09
CA ALA A 443 8.34 -0.04 11.99
C ALA A 443 9.65 -0.47 12.68
N GLU A 444 9.57 -1.13 13.84
CA GLU A 444 10.73 -1.68 14.54
C GLU A 444 11.40 -2.79 13.74
N LEU A 445 10.63 -3.73 13.19
CA LEU A 445 11.14 -4.79 12.32
C LEU A 445 11.79 -4.22 11.06
N THR A 446 11.17 -3.21 10.45
CA THR A 446 11.73 -2.52 9.28
C THR A 446 13.08 -1.88 9.64
N ARG A 447 13.19 -1.18 10.77
CA ARG A 447 14.47 -0.63 11.23
C ARG A 447 15.49 -1.72 11.55
N LEU A 448 15.06 -2.84 12.12
CA LEU A 448 15.96 -3.97 12.41
C LEU A 448 16.59 -4.52 11.12
N VAL A 449 15.80 -4.62 10.05
CA VAL A 449 16.25 -5.14 8.74
C VAL A 449 17.15 -4.13 8.01
N TYR A 450 16.73 -2.87 7.89
CA TYR A 450 17.34 -1.89 6.97
C TYR A 450 18.29 -0.87 7.62
N ARG A 451 18.47 -0.90 8.94
CA ARG A 451 19.40 0.03 9.61
C ARG A 451 20.84 -0.23 9.16
N HIS A 452 21.56 0.85 8.88
CA HIS A 452 22.99 0.82 8.58
C HIS A 452 23.85 0.16 9.68
N GLY A 453 24.99 -0.40 9.26
CA GLY A 453 25.99 -1.01 10.17
C GLY A 453 25.65 -2.42 10.64
N ARG A 454 24.65 -3.08 10.04
CA ARG A 454 24.40 -4.51 10.25
C ARG A 454 25.34 -5.33 9.37
N ASP A 455 26.26 -6.03 9.99
CA ASP A 455 27.05 -7.05 9.31
C ASP A 455 26.26 -8.37 9.28
N PHE A 456 25.52 -8.61 8.19
CA PHE A 456 24.81 -9.89 8.00
C PHE A 456 25.75 -11.01 7.56
N VAL A 457 26.87 -10.67 6.91
CA VAL A 457 27.85 -11.65 6.42
C VAL A 457 28.56 -12.31 7.58
N ALA A 458 29.05 -11.52 8.55
CA ALA A 458 29.65 -12.04 9.78
C ALA A 458 28.68 -12.90 10.61
N ARG A 459 27.37 -12.74 10.40
CA ARG A 459 26.31 -13.54 11.02
C ARG A 459 25.82 -14.72 10.16
N GLY A 460 26.53 -15.03 9.08
CA GLY A 460 26.26 -16.21 8.25
C GLY A 460 25.24 -16.01 7.14
N SER A 461 24.93 -14.76 6.73
CA SER A 461 24.08 -14.47 5.57
C SER A 461 24.78 -13.56 4.57
N ALA A 462 25.26 -14.15 3.46
CA ALA A 462 25.84 -13.39 2.35
C ALA A 462 24.80 -12.51 1.65
N GLN A 463 23.57 -13.02 1.49
CA GLN A 463 22.46 -12.33 0.86
C GLN A 463 22.06 -11.07 1.63
N GLY A 464 22.18 -11.08 2.96
CA GLY A 464 21.90 -9.91 3.78
C GLY A 464 22.77 -8.69 3.46
N ALA A 465 23.93 -8.87 2.82
CA ALA A 465 24.77 -7.75 2.37
C ALA A 465 24.12 -6.91 1.25
N GLN A 466 23.12 -7.44 0.56
CA GLN A 466 22.41 -6.78 -0.54
C GLN A 466 21.23 -5.92 -0.05
N ILE A 467 20.90 -6.00 1.25
CA ILE A 467 19.79 -5.25 1.84
C ILE A 467 20.17 -3.78 1.92
N ALA A 468 19.39 -2.94 1.25
CA ALA A 468 19.55 -1.50 1.28
C ALA A 468 18.19 -0.80 1.27
N VAL A 469 18.12 0.36 1.94
CA VAL A 469 16.93 1.23 1.89
C VAL A 469 16.60 1.63 0.46
N ALA A 470 17.63 1.87 -0.37
CA ALA A 470 17.49 2.28 -1.77
C ALA A 470 16.76 1.22 -2.63
N THR A 471 16.98 -0.07 -2.36
CA THR A 471 16.40 -1.19 -3.12
C THR A 471 15.20 -1.83 -2.42
N ALA A 472 14.83 -1.37 -1.22
CA ALA A 472 13.77 -1.95 -0.38
C ALA A 472 12.37 -1.97 -1.03
N ARG A 473 12.18 -1.25 -2.14
CA ARG A 473 10.92 -1.20 -2.90
C ARG A 473 10.99 -1.91 -4.26
N GLU A 474 12.16 -2.39 -4.66
CA GLU A 474 12.33 -3.09 -5.93
C GLU A 474 11.65 -4.46 -5.90
N GLY A 475 10.90 -4.78 -6.95
CA GLY A 475 10.19 -6.07 -7.07
C GLY A 475 9.01 -6.24 -6.12
N LEU A 476 8.57 -5.18 -5.41
CA LEU A 476 7.34 -5.24 -4.63
C LEU A 476 6.11 -5.22 -5.56
N MET A 477 5.37 -6.32 -5.54
CA MET A 477 4.15 -6.49 -6.35
C MET A 477 2.86 -6.42 -5.53
N ILE A 478 2.97 -6.27 -4.21
CA ILE A 478 1.85 -6.14 -3.28
C ILE A 478 1.97 -4.81 -2.53
N PRO A 479 0.87 -4.28 -1.95
CA PRO A 479 0.93 -3.04 -1.18
C PRO A 479 1.94 -3.12 -0.04
N GLN A 480 2.80 -2.11 0.05
CA GLN A 480 3.71 -1.97 1.19
C GLN A 480 2.93 -1.59 2.45
N HIS A 481 3.33 -2.13 3.60
CA HIS A 481 2.78 -1.71 4.89
C HIS A 481 3.14 -0.24 5.16
N LEU A 482 2.16 0.59 5.54
CA LEU A 482 2.36 2.04 5.69
C LEU A 482 3.45 2.37 6.72
N ALA A 483 3.46 1.67 7.86
CA ALA A 483 4.50 1.85 8.87
C ALA A 483 5.91 1.44 8.37
N ALA A 484 6.01 0.44 7.48
CA ALA A 484 7.29 0.06 6.88
C ALA A 484 7.76 1.14 5.89
N ALA A 485 6.86 1.65 5.05
CA ALA A 485 7.17 2.76 4.14
C ALA A 485 7.70 3.98 4.90
N LYS A 486 6.98 4.42 5.94
CA LYS A 486 7.41 5.54 6.81
C LYS A 486 8.76 5.28 7.47
N ALA A 487 9.01 4.06 7.94
CA ALA A 487 10.28 3.71 8.56
C ALA A 487 11.45 3.73 7.57
N LEU A 488 11.24 3.27 6.34
CA LEU A 488 12.24 3.36 5.27
C LEU A 488 12.54 4.81 4.87
N ASP A 489 11.51 5.65 4.75
CA ASP A 489 11.70 7.06 4.41
C ASP A 489 12.50 7.81 5.50
N ALA A 490 12.24 7.48 6.77
CA ALA A 490 13.01 8.00 7.89
C ALA A 490 14.48 7.53 7.87
N LEU A 491 14.76 6.32 7.39
CA LEU A 491 16.12 5.79 7.23
C LEU A 491 16.84 6.36 6.00
N ALA A 492 16.11 6.76 4.96
CA ALA A 492 16.66 7.34 3.74
C ALA A 492 17.14 8.78 3.93
N THR A 493 16.65 9.48 4.96
CA THR A 493 17.04 10.86 5.25
C THR A 493 18.42 10.87 5.94
N PRO A 494 19.46 11.53 5.38
CA PRO A 494 20.75 11.66 6.06
C PRO A 494 20.54 12.30 7.43
N GLY A 495 20.92 11.59 8.49
CA GLY A 495 20.65 12.03 9.85
C GLY A 495 21.24 13.40 10.15
N ILE A 496 20.41 14.35 10.56
CA ILE A 496 20.86 15.40 11.48
C ILE A 496 21.27 14.65 12.75
N PRO A 497 22.55 14.68 13.16
CA PRO A 497 22.96 14.02 14.38
C PRO A 497 22.16 14.60 15.56
N PRO A 498 21.75 13.77 16.54
CA PRO A 498 21.08 14.27 17.73
C PRO A 498 21.99 15.32 18.38
N ALA A 499 21.44 16.51 18.63
CA ALA A 499 22.15 17.59 19.30
C ALA A 499 22.73 17.03 20.62
N LYS A 500 24.06 16.98 20.73
CA LYS A 500 24.72 16.66 21.99
C LYS A 500 24.27 17.67 23.04
N PRO A 501 23.80 17.24 24.21
CA PRO A 501 23.51 18.16 25.30
C PRO A 501 24.85 18.71 25.84
N GLY A 502 25.03 20.02 25.73
CA GLY A 502 26.06 20.77 26.46
C GLY A 502 27.47 20.70 25.88
N GLY A 503 27.82 21.68 25.05
CA GLY A 503 29.21 22.00 24.71
C GLY A 503 29.29 23.41 24.17
N THR A 504 29.83 24.31 24.97
CA THR A 504 30.00 25.76 24.71
C THR A 504 30.63 26.00 23.33
N PRO A 505 30.13 26.97 22.53
CA PRO A 505 30.67 27.21 21.19
C PRO A 505 32.12 27.73 21.27
N ALA A 506 33.04 27.00 20.65
CA ALA A 506 34.41 27.46 20.41
C ALA A 506 34.39 28.58 19.36
N LYS A 507 35.13 29.67 19.63
CA LYS A 507 35.30 30.82 18.74
C LYS A 507 35.85 30.41 17.35
N PRO A 508 35.46 31.11 16.27
CA PRO A 508 35.95 30.83 14.93
C PRO A 508 37.42 31.21 14.81
N VAL A 509 38.25 30.26 14.36
CA VAL A 509 39.63 30.50 13.93
C VAL A 509 39.58 31.08 12.52
N ALA A 510 40.27 32.21 12.32
CA ALA A 510 40.34 32.93 11.06
C ALA A 510 41.06 32.12 9.97
N THR A 511 40.53 32.20 8.75
CA THR A 511 41.13 31.68 7.52
C THR A 511 42.35 32.53 7.13
N PRO A 512 43.50 31.96 6.74
CA PRO A 512 44.55 32.74 6.08
C PRO A 512 44.16 32.98 4.61
N ALA A 513 44.29 34.24 4.19
CA ALA A 513 44.09 34.68 2.83
C ALA A 513 45.13 34.08 1.87
N ALA A 514 44.67 33.73 0.68
CA ALA A 514 45.52 33.46 -0.46
C ALA A 514 46.07 34.79 -1.04
N SER A 515 47.39 34.90 -1.13
CA SER A 515 48.12 35.74 -2.09
C SER A 515 49.26 34.85 -2.59
N GLY A 516 49.41 34.54 -3.87
CA GLY A 516 49.50 35.48 -5.00
C GLY A 516 50.85 35.19 -5.65
N ALA A 517 50.84 34.73 -6.89
CA ALA A 517 52.01 34.31 -7.66
C ALA A 517 53.00 35.46 -7.95
N ARG A 518 54.31 35.14 -8.04
CA ARG A 518 55.19 35.42 -9.21
C ARG A 518 56.67 35.10 -8.96
N ALA A 519 57.27 34.45 -9.98
CA ALA A 519 58.61 34.59 -10.56
C ALA A 519 59.84 34.67 -9.62
N GLN A 520 60.72 33.67 -9.67
CA GLN A 520 61.84 33.53 -10.62
C GLN A 520 62.32 32.07 -10.62
#